data_AF-A0A6V7JBF0-F1
#
_entry.id   AF-A0A6V7JBF0-F1
#
_cell.length_a   1.000
_cell.length_b   1.000
_cell.length_c   1.000
_cell.angle_alpha   90.00
_cell.angle_beta   90.00
_cell.angle_gamma   90.00
#
_symmetry.space_group_name_H-M   'P 1'
#
loop_
_entity.id
_entity.type
_entity.pdbx_description
1 polymer ?
#
loop_
_entity_poly.entity_id
_entity_poly.type
_entity_poly.pdbx_seq_one_letter_code
_entity_poly.pdbx_strand_id
1 'polypeptide(L)' 'VQLMPKSGICLDSGELKIMRSNFCNNPNQLLRSMFKWLLGEQKLARSCAHGARDEKAGLDAVLFKAVQ' A
#
# COMPACT_ATOMS: atom_id res chain seq x y z
N VAL A 1 -11.11 -1.06 8.02
CA VAL A 1 -10.79 0.37 8.28
C VAL A 1 -10.51 1.03 6.95
N GLN A 2 -11.15 2.15 6.67
CA GLN A 2 -10.88 2.92 5.47
C GLN A 2 -9.61 3.77 5.69
N LEU A 3 -8.64 3.68 4.77
CA LEU A 3 -7.37 4.40 4.92
C LEU A 3 -7.49 5.88 4.55
N MET A 4 -8.27 6.19 3.52
CA MET A 4 -8.53 7.55 3.07
C MET A 4 -10.04 7.74 2.87
N PRO A 5 -10.65 8.81 3.40
CA PRO A 5 -12.07 9.06 3.22
C PRO A 5 -12.47 9.05 1.73
N LYS A 6 -13.61 8.43 1.42
CA LYS A 6 -14.19 8.38 0.06
C LYS A 6 -13.32 7.72 -1.02
N SER A 7 -12.25 7.01 -0.65
CA SER A 7 -11.37 6.33 -1.62
C SER A 7 -11.79 4.90 -1.97
N GLY A 8 -12.66 4.29 -1.15
CA GLY A 8 -12.96 2.86 -1.20
C GLY A 8 -11.80 1.93 -0.76
N ILE A 9 -10.63 2.48 -0.42
CA ILE A 9 -9.45 1.70 0.00
C ILE A 9 -9.59 1.33 1.48
N CYS A 10 -9.77 0.04 1.73
CA CYS A 10 -9.96 -0.52 3.06
C CYS A 10 -8.87 -1.56 3.38
N LEU A 11 -8.40 -1.54 4.61
CA LEU A 11 -7.60 -2.60 5.21
C LEU A 11 -8.35 -3.26 6.35
N ASP A 12 -8.11 -4.54 6.59
CA ASP A 12 -8.62 -5.19 7.78
C ASP A 12 -8.05 -4.53 9.06
N SER A 13 -8.90 -4.38 10.08
CA SER A 13 -8.50 -3.69 11.32
C SER A 13 -7.51 -4.49 12.15
N GLY A 14 -7.56 -5.82 12.09
CA GLY A 14 -6.64 -6.70 12.79
C GLY A 14 -5.27 -6.65 12.12
N GLU A 15 -5.25 -6.81 10.79
CA GLU A 15 -4.03 -6.72 9.98
C GLU A 15 -3.32 -5.38 10.14
N LEU A 16 -4.05 -4.26 10.10
CA LEU A 16 -3.45 -2.94 10.32
C LEU A 16 -2.84 -2.80 11.72
N LYS A 17 -3.49 -3.35 12.76
CA LYS A 17 -2.93 -3.34 14.13
C LYS A 17 -1.67 -4.18 14.22
N ILE A 18 -1.65 -5.36 13.61
CA ILE A 18 -0.48 -6.24 13.57
C ILE A 18 0.69 -5.56 12.85
N MET A 19 0.44 -4.99 11.66
CA MET A 19 1.46 -4.27 10.90
C MET A 19 2.01 -3.08 11.69
N ARG A 20 1.14 -2.27 12.33
CA ARG A 20 1.58 -1.15 13.17
C ARG A 20 2.39 -1.62 14.37
N SER A 21 2.04 -2.75 14.99
CA SER A 21 2.80 -3.31 16.11
C SER A 21 4.18 -3.79 15.66
N ASN A 22 4.27 -4.44 14.50
CA ASN A 22 5.51 -5.01 13.98
C ASN A 22 6.47 -3.95 13.42
N PHE A 23 5.93 -2.84 12.90
CA PHE A 23 6.69 -1.82 12.18
C PHE A 23 6.52 -0.41 12.76
N CYS A 24 6.16 -0.28 14.04
CA CYS A 24 5.93 1.02 14.70
C CYS A 24 7.11 1.99 14.56
N ASN A 25 8.34 1.45 14.59
CA ASN A 25 9.58 2.22 14.48
C ASN A 25 10.15 2.26 13.04
N ASN A 26 9.46 1.66 12.07
CA ASN A 26 9.91 1.61 10.68
C ASN A 26 8.75 1.91 9.71
N PRO A 27 8.42 3.19 9.49
CA PRO A 27 7.30 3.59 8.65
C PRO A 27 7.44 3.07 7.22
N ASN A 28 8.65 2.93 6.69
CA ASN A 28 8.88 2.38 5.36
C ASN A 28 8.47 0.90 5.26
N GLN A 29 8.72 0.10 6.29
CA GLN A 29 8.28 -1.30 6.32
C GLN A 29 6.77 -1.44 6.55
N LEU A 30 6.18 -0.52 7.32
CA LEU A 30 4.72 -0.44 7.47
C LEU A 30 4.04 -0.20 6.13
N LEU A 31 4.49 0.82 5.38
CA LEU A 31 3.97 1.15 4.05
C LEU A 31 4.11 -0.04 3.08
N ARG A 32 5.29 -0.69 3.06
CA ARG A 32 5.52 -1.89 2.24
C ARG A 32 4.54 -3.01 2.57
N SER A 33 4.26 -3.23 3.86
CA SER A 33 3.33 -4.27 4.30
C SER A 33 1.88 -3.94 3.91
N MET A 34 1.48 -2.67 4.03
CA MET A 34 0.16 -2.20 3.59
C MET A 34 -0.02 -2.36 2.09
N PHE A 35 0.97 -1.95 1.28
CA PHE A 35 0.94 -2.17 -0.17
C PHE A 35 0.88 -3.66 -0.52
N LYS A 36 1.71 -4.48 0.13
CA LYS A 36 1.75 -5.94 -0.09
C LYS A 36 0.40 -6.59 0.19
N TRP A 37 -0.28 -6.16 1.25
CA TRP A 37 -1.62 -6.64 1.57
C TRP A 37 -2.67 -6.21 0.54
N LEU A 38 -2.65 -4.94 0.10
CA LEU A 38 -3.65 -4.39 -0.82
C LEU A 38 -3.51 -4.89 -2.27
N LEU A 39 -2.28 -5.13 -2.75
CA LEU A 39 -2.01 -5.42 -4.16
C LEU A 39 -1.49 -6.83 -4.40
N GLY A 40 -0.96 -7.48 -3.36
CA GLY A 40 -0.19 -8.70 -3.49
C GLY A 40 1.24 -8.46 -3.99
N GLU A 41 2.15 -9.36 -3.61
CA GLU A 41 3.58 -9.26 -3.91
C GLU A 41 3.89 -9.26 -5.42
N GLN A 42 3.14 -10.05 -6.19
CA GLN A 42 3.34 -10.14 -7.64
C GLN A 42 3.01 -8.83 -8.37
N LYS A 43 1.94 -8.13 -7.95
CA LYS A 43 1.53 -6.87 -8.56
C LYS A 43 2.50 -5.75 -8.19
N LEU A 44 3.00 -5.74 -6.96
CA LEU A 44 4.04 -4.82 -6.52
C LEU A 44 5.36 -4.97 -7.28
N ALA A 45 5.82 -6.20 -7.48
CA ALA A 45 7.07 -6.45 -8.21
C ALA A 45 7.05 -5.88 -9.64
N ARG A 46 5.86 -5.82 -10.24
CA ARG A 46 5.60 -5.34 -11.61
C ARG A 46 5.16 -3.88 -11.68
N SER A 47 4.99 -3.21 -10.54
CA SER A 47 4.47 -1.84 -10.49
C SER A 47 5.50 -0.83 -9.95
N CYS A 48 5.40 0.42 -10.37
CA CYS A 48 6.22 1.54 -9.88
C CYS A 48 5.32 2.66 -9.35
N ALA A 49 5.84 3.50 -8.45
CA ALA A 49 5.07 4.58 -7.83
C ALA A 49 4.42 5.55 -8.85
N HIS A 50 5.10 5.87 -9.95
CA HIS A 50 4.60 6.76 -10.99
C HIS A 50 4.51 6.12 -12.38
N GLY A 51 4.91 4.85 -12.52
CA GLY A 51 5.14 4.22 -13.82
C GLY A 51 6.28 4.89 -14.60
N ALA A 52 7.10 4.12 -15.28
CA ALA A 52 7.94 4.66 -16.35
C ALA A 52 7.24 4.36 -17.67
N ARG A 53 7.36 5.26 -18.66
CA ARG A 53 6.62 5.26 -19.94
C ARG A 53 6.58 3.90 -20.67
N ASP A 54 7.54 2.99 -20.41
CA ASP A 54 7.69 1.76 -21.20
C ASP A 54 7.96 0.45 -20.43
N GLU A 55 8.00 0.40 -19.08
CA GLU A 55 8.48 -0.84 -18.40
C GLU A 55 7.70 -1.33 -17.18
N LYS A 56 6.98 -0.47 -16.45
CA LYS A 56 6.22 -0.89 -15.24
C LYS A 56 4.93 -0.11 -15.10
N ALA A 57 3.83 -0.81 -14.83
CA ALA A 57 2.54 -0.18 -14.57
C ALA A 57 2.64 0.75 -13.36
N GLY A 58 2.09 1.96 -13.47
CA GLY A 58 1.96 2.87 -12.34
C GLY A 58 1.04 2.28 -11.27
N LEU A 59 1.39 2.47 -10.00
CA LEU A 59 0.44 2.26 -8.91
C LEU A 59 -0.74 3.22 -9.09
N ASP A 60 -1.93 2.74 -8.75
CA ASP A 60 -3.12 3.59 -8.72
C ASP A 60 -2.86 4.78 -7.78
N ALA A 61 -3.05 6.00 -8.28
CA ALA A 61 -2.70 7.22 -7.56
C ALA A 61 -3.57 7.44 -6.31
N VAL A 62 -4.81 6.95 -6.31
CA VAL A 62 -5.72 7.01 -5.16
C VAL A 62 -5.25 6.03 -4.09
N LEU A 63 -4.85 4.82 -4.48
CA LEU A 63 -4.27 3.83 -3.59
C LEU A 63 -2.92 4.28 -3.01
N PHE A 64 -2.05 4.89 -3.82
CA PHE A 64 -0.77 5.42 -3.36
C PHE A 64 -0.98 6.53 -2.31
N LYS A 65 -1.88 7.48 -2.59
CA LYS A 65 -2.25 8.55 -1.63
C LYS A 65 -2.94 8.03 -0.39
N ALA A 66 -3.69 6.93 -0.48
CA ALA A 66 -4.37 6.38 0.68
C ALA A 66 -3.42 5.68 1.65
N VAL A 67 -2.29 5.15 1.17
CA VAL A 67 -1.30 4.46 2.00
C VAL A 67 -0.27 5.44 2.60
N GLN A 68 0.05 6.54 1.90
CA GLN A 68 0.93 7.62 2.37
C GLN A 68 0.37 8.36 3.58
#